data_AF-A0A415EKA0-F1
#
_entry.id   AF-A0A415EKA0-F1
#
_cell.length_a   1.000
_cell.length_b   1.000
_cell.length_c   1.000
_cell.angle_alpha   90.00
_cell.angle_beta   90.00
_cell.angle_gamma   90.00
#
_symmetry.space_group_name_H-M   'P 1'
#
loop_
_entity.id
_entity.type
_entity.pdbx_description
1 polymer ?
#
loop_
_entity_poly.entity_id
_entity_poly.type
_entity_poly.pdbx_seq_one_letter_code
_entity_poly.pdbx_strand_id
1 'polypeptide(L)'
;MKKVGFLAAALLLVSQTAFAMLPLTDGAISQAQVYGLERRNAPLGELVAPWTVYDRKQTNKYGLRERVIVYTPYLTAAVDAQQTGKNGQKPTPEQGLKVAKQYDGVLALGLNISTSVKLEPKSLKVKMYQGTNVFEPYYVNLNSASQRDMQVVNAQTGALQNANVWDLQYYVYFDLSKIDANRVMVLSVQDEYGGTREFVLNLTKMN
;
A
#
# COMPACT_ATOMS: atom_id res chain seq x y z
N MET A 1 37.56 -15.70 21.14
CA MET A 1 36.28 -14.98 21.06
C MET A 1 35.81 -14.92 19.60
N LYS A 2 35.15 -15.97 19.08
CA LYS A 2 34.67 -16.04 17.67
C LYS A 2 33.27 -16.68 17.55
N LYS A 3 32.48 -16.68 18.63
CA LYS A 3 31.18 -17.36 18.68
C LYS A 3 29.97 -16.42 18.79
N VAL A 4 30.19 -15.11 18.95
CA VAL A 4 29.11 -14.13 19.13
C VAL A 4 28.56 -13.60 17.79
N GLY A 5 29.38 -13.57 16.73
CA GLY A 5 28.95 -13.08 15.42
C GLY A 5 27.99 -14.00 14.65
N PHE A 6 27.97 -15.30 14.95
CA PHE A 6 27.09 -16.26 14.28
C PHE A 6 25.66 -16.26 14.82
N LEU A 7 25.44 -15.87 16.08
CA LEU A 7 24.08 -15.81 16.65
C LEU A 7 23.28 -14.60 16.14
N ALA A 8 23.94 -13.46 15.90
CA ALA A 8 23.25 -12.26 15.42
C ALA A 8 22.79 -12.39 13.96
N ALA A 9 23.52 -13.13 13.12
CA ALA A 9 23.12 -13.41 11.74
C ALA A 9 22.01 -14.48 11.63
N ALA A 10 21.92 -15.40 12.60
CA ALA A 10 20.88 -16.42 12.63
C ALA A 10 19.51 -15.87 13.10
N LEU A 11 19.48 -14.84 13.95
CA LEU A 11 18.21 -14.21 14.38
C LEU A 11 17.53 -13.39 13.27
N LEU A 12 18.27 -12.93 12.27
CA LEU A 12 17.73 -12.18 11.12
C LEU A 12 17.07 -13.08 10.06
N LEU A 13 17.19 -14.41 10.18
CA LEU A 13 16.63 -15.39 9.24
C LEU A 13 15.24 -15.91 9.65
N VAL A 14 14.67 -15.42 10.76
CA VAL A 14 13.30 -15.75 11.20
C VAL A 14 12.38 -14.53 11.05
N SER A 15 12.57 -13.72 10.01
CA SER A 15 11.46 -12.91 9.51
C SER A 15 10.45 -13.90 8.92
N GLN A 16 9.39 -14.19 9.69
CA GLN A 16 8.27 -14.98 9.21
C GLN A 16 7.78 -14.34 7.91
N THR A 17 7.96 -15.03 6.79
CA THR A 17 7.36 -14.63 5.51
C THR A 17 5.87 -14.85 5.65
N ALA A 18 5.16 -13.84 6.17
CA ALA A 18 3.72 -13.85 6.19
C ALA A 18 3.27 -13.55 4.76
N PHE A 19 2.83 -14.56 4.02
CA PHE A 19 2.39 -14.34 2.66
C PHE A 19 1.18 -13.39 2.67
N ALA A 20 1.24 -12.32 1.87
CA ALA A 20 0.17 -11.34 1.70
C ALA A 20 -1.21 -11.95 1.35
N MET A 21 -1.27 -13.21 0.93
CA MET A 21 -2.50 -13.91 0.55
C MET A 21 -2.70 -15.21 1.37
N LEU A 22 -2.25 -15.23 2.63
CA LEU A 22 -2.48 -16.38 3.51
C LEU A 22 -3.99 -16.65 3.69
N PRO A 23 -4.39 -17.93 3.80
CA PRO A 23 -5.76 -18.27 4.17
C PRO A 23 -6.12 -17.65 5.53
N LEU A 24 -7.36 -17.17 5.63
CA LEU A 24 -7.97 -16.61 6.83
C LEU A 24 -8.08 -17.69 7.93
N THR A 25 -6.99 -17.91 8.65
CA THR A 25 -6.90 -18.87 9.77
C THR A 25 -6.62 -18.13 11.08
N ASP A 26 -7.04 -18.71 12.20
CA ASP A 26 -6.80 -18.13 13.53
C ASP A 26 -5.30 -17.92 13.80
N GLY A 27 -4.44 -18.80 13.28
CA GLY A 27 -2.99 -18.68 13.38
C GLY A 27 -2.45 -17.46 12.62
N ALA A 28 -2.90 -17.25 11.37
CA ALA A 28 -2.51 -16.09 10.57
C ALA A 28 -2.99 -14.77 11.19
N ILE A 29 -4.22 -14.74 11.73
CA ILE A 29 -4.74 -13.58 12.45
C ILE A 29 -3.93 -13.30 13.71
N SER A 30 -3.57 -14.33 14.48
CA SER A 30 -2.75 -14.18 15.69
C SER A 30 -1.36 -13.60 15.36
N GLN A 31 -0.74 -14.05 14.27
CA GLN A 31 0.54 -13.50 13.79
C GLN A 31 0.41 -12.03 13.37
N ALA A 32 -0.64 -11.69 12.62
CA ALA A 32 -0.93 -10.30 12.25
C ALA A 32 -1.10 -9.41 13.48
N GLN A 33 -1.79 -9.92 14.51
CA GLN A 33 -1.98 -9.20 15.76
C GLN A 33 -0.67 -8.96 16.51
N VAL A 34 0.20 -9.96 16.59
CA VAL A 34 1.54 -9.81 17.17
C VAL A 34 2.33 -8.75 16.40
N TYR A 35 2.36 -8.84 15.07
CA TYR A 35 3.06 -7.88 14.21
C TYR A 35 2.58 -6.44 14.45
N GLY A 36 1.27 -6.23 14.54
CA GLY A 36 0.66 -4.93 14.82
C GLY A 36 0.96 -4.41 16.22
N LEU A 37 0.88 -5.28 17.24
CA LEU A 37 1.13 -4.94 18.64
C LEU A 37 2.59 -4.57 18.92
N GLU A 38 3.54 -5.30 18.33
CA GLU A 38 4.98 -4.97 18.41
C GLU A 38 5.26 -3.56 17.86
N ARG A 39 4.46 -3.12 16.90
CA ARG A 39 4.56 -1.82 16.24
C ARG A 39 3.56 -0.80 16.77
N ARG A 40 2.95 -1.03 17.93
CA ARG A 40 1.92 -0.12 18.50
C ARG A 40 2.39 1.33 18.67
N ASN A 41 3.69 1.59 18.81
CA ASN A 41 4.20 2.96 18.93
C ASN A 41 4.80 3.50 17.62
N ALA A 42 4.92 2.66 16.59
CA ALA A 42 5.48 3.06 15.32
C ALA A 42 4.48 3.93 14.51
N PRO A 43 4.98 4.83 13.65
CA PRO A 43 4.18 5.47 12.62
C PRO A 43 3.50 4.42 11.72
N LEU A 44 2.28 4.72 11.24
CA LEU A 44 1.57 3.81 10.33
C LEU A 44 2.39 3.51 9.07
N GLY A 45 3.14 4.49 8.57
CA GLY A 45 4.00 4.34 7.39
C GLY A 45 5.07 3.25 7.55
N GLU A 46 5.56 3.02 8.76
CA GLU A 46 6.54 1.94 9.04
C GLU A 46 5.86 0.57 9.11
N LEU A 47 4.64 0.52 9.66
CA LEU A 47 3.85 -0.72 9.72
C LEU A 47 3.45 -1.20 8.33
N VAL A 48 3.05 -0.30 7.43
CA VAL A 48 2.59 -0.68 6.07
C VAL A 48 3.73 -0.79 5.05
N ALA A 49 4.96 -0.48 5.43
CA ALA A 49 6.11 -0.44 4.53
C ALA A 49 6.31 -1.74 3.72
N PRO A 50 6.16 -2.95 4.31
CA PRO A 50 6.31 -4.21 3.55
C PRO A 50 5.27 -4.43 2.45
N TRP A 51 4.12 -3.76 2.51
CA TRP A 51 3.05 -3.80 1.49
C TRP A 51 3.03 -2.56 0.60
N THR A 52 4.05 -1.70 0.70
CA THR A 52 4.13 -0.45 -0.05
C THR A 52 5.01 -0.60 -1.27
N VAL A 53 4.48 -0.23 -2.43
CA VAL A 53 5.20 -0.16 -3.71
C VAL A 53 5.23 1.28 -4.17
N TYR A 54 6.39 1.76 -4.62
CA TYR A 54 6.54 3.12 -5.14
C TYR A 54 6.41 3.16 -6.66
N ASP A 55 6.04 4.33 -7.19
CA ASP A 55 6.02 4.54 -8.64
C ASP A 55 7.42 4.28 -9.21
N ARG A 56 7.48 3.42 -10.23
CA ARG A 56 8.73 3.07 -10.91
C ARG A 56 9.20 4.15 -11.87
N LYS A 57 8.30 4.97 -12.40
CA LYS A 57 8.62 5.99 -13.41
C LYS A 57 9.17 7.26 -12.76
N GLN A 58 8.54 7.71 -11.67
CA GLN A 58 8.91 8.92 -10.92
C GLN A 58 8.98 10.17 -11.81
N THR A 59 8.15 10.23 -12.85
CA THR A 59 8.16 11.31 -13.85
C THR A 59 7.27 12.49 -13.47
N ASN A 60 6.39 12.31 -12.49
CA ASN A 60 5.47 13.34 -12.06
C ASN A 60 6.22 14.43 -11.27
N LYS A 61 6.33 15.63 -11.83
CA LYS A 61 6.96 16.79 -11.18
C LYS A 61 6.28 17.25 -9.89
N TYR A 62 5.02 16.88 -9.68
CA TYR A 62 4.29 17.13 -8.44
C TYR A 62 4.47 15.99 -7.43
N GLY A 63 4.92 14.82 -7.87
CA GLY A 63 4.99 13.60 -7.09
C GLY A 63 5.98 13.70 -5.94
N LEU A 64 5.53 13.35 -4.73
CA LEU A 64 6.39 13.10 -3.59
C LEU A 64 6.13 11.69 -3.07
N ARG A 65 7.01 10.74 -3.41
CA ARG A 65 6.90 9.34 -2.98
C ARG A 65 5.54 8.73 -3.31
N GLU A 66 5.06 8.96 -4.54
CA GLU A 66 3.83 8.34 -5.04
C GLU A 66 3.94 6.82 -4.88
N ARG A 67 2.89 6.23 -4.32
CA ARG A 67 2.94 4.86 -3.83
C ARG A 67 1.58 4.19 -3.82
N VAL A 68 1.61 2.88 -3.77
CA VAL A 68 0.46 2.01 -3.56
C VAL A 68 0.73 1.17 -2.33
N ILE A 69 -0.23 1.13 -1.42
CA ILE A 69 -0.27 0.20 -0.28
C ILE A 69 -1.24 -0.92 -0.63
N VAL A 70 -0.82 -2.17 -0.52
CA VAL A 70 -1.68 -3.33 -0.78
C VAL A 70 -2.30 -3.79 0.54
N TYR A 71 -3.61 -3.64 0.68
CA TYR A 71 -4.35 -4.06 1.87
C TYR A 71 -4.71 -5.52 1.78
N THR A 72 -3.93 -6.33 2.48
CA THR A 72 -4.15 -7.77 2.62
C THR A 72 -4.98 -8.06 3.86
N PRO A 73 -5.67 -9.22 3.94
CA PRO A 73 -6.33 -9.63 5.16
C PRO A 73 -5.40 -9.63 6.39
N TYR A 74 -4.14 -10.07 6.22
CA TYR A 74 -3.12 -9.98 7.25
C TYR A 74 -2.83 -8.54 7.68
N LEU A 75 -2.53 -7.64 6.73
CA LEU A 75 -2.21 -6.24 7.04
C LEU A 75 -3.37 -5.54 7.75
N THR A 76 -4.60 -5.80 7.34
CA THR A 76 -5.78 -5.17 7.94
C THR A 76 -5.97 -5.60 9.39
N ALA A 77 -5.80 -6.89 9.71
CA ALA A 77 -5.78 -7.39 11.08
C ALA A 77 -4.61 -6.80 11.89
N ALA A 78 -3.44 -6.61 11.28
CA ALA A 78 -2.30 -5.97 11.93
C ALA A 78 -2.54 -4.48 12.24
N VAL A 79 -3.12 -3.73 11.32
CA VAL A 79 -3.46 -2.30 11.52
C VAL A 79 -4.50 -2.17 12.63
N ASP A 80 -5.54 -3.00 12.63
CA ASP A 80 -6.56 -3.05 13.69
C ASP A 80 -5.94 -3.38 15.06
N ALA A 81 -5.04 -4.36 15.11
CA ALA A 81 -4.33 -4.72 16.34
C ALA A 81 -3.42 -3.59 16.86
N GLN A 82 -2.74 -2.88 15.95
CA GLN A 82 -1.92 -1.72 16.29
C GLN A 82 -2.78 -0.62 16.92
N GLN A 83 -3.93 -0.30 16.32
CA GLN A 83 -4.84 0.74 16.81
C GLN A 83 -5.47 0.35 18.16
N THR A 84 -5.92 -0.90 18.29
CA THR A 84 -6.47 -1.45 19.53
C THR A 84 -5.43 -1.39 20.66
N GLY A 85 -4.18 -1.78 20.36
CA GLY A 85 -3.06 -1.70 21.29
C GLY A 85 -2.67 -0.27 21.68
N LYS A 86 -2.75 0.69 20.74
CA LYS A 86 -2.56 2.13 21.03
C LYS A 86 -3.62 2.65 22.00
N ASN A 87 -4.83 2.12 21.93
CA ASN A 87 -5.94 2.47 22.83
C ASN A 87 -5.88 1.74 24.19
N GLY A 88 -4.82 0.99 24.47
CA GLY A 88 -4.65 0.23 25.72
C GLY A 88 -5.51 -1.04 25.80
N GLN A 89 -6.17 -1.43 24.71
CA GLN A 89 -7.00 -2.62 24.64
C GLN A 89 -6.20 -3.81 24.11
N LYS A 90 -6.64 -5.04 24.44
CA LYS A 90 -6.06 -6.26 23.92
C LYS A 90 -6.86 -6.75 22.70
N PRO A 91 -6.25 -6.85 21.50
CA PRO A 91 -6.91 -7.41 20.32
C PRO A 91 -7.37 -8.86 20.57
N THR A 92 -8.52 -9.24 20.03
CA THR A 92 -9.03 -10.62 20.07
C THR A 92 -8.99 -11.26 18.68
N PRO A 93 -8.73 -12.57 18.54
CA PRO A 93 -8.72 -13.23 17.23
C PRO A 93 -10.04 -13.04 16.44
N GLU A 94 -11.17 -13.03 17.13
CA GLU A 94 -12.50 -12.80 16.53
C GLU A 94 -12.62 -11.42 15.87
N GLN A 95 -12.09 -10.38 16.52
CA GLN A 95 -12.04 -9.03 15.97
C GLN A 95 -11.15 -8.99 14.72
N GLY A 96 -9.96 -9.56 14.80
CA GLY A 96 -9.02 -9.62 13.67
C GLY A 96 -9.62 -10.35 12.47
N LEU A 97 -10.29 -11.49 12.71
CA LEU A 97 -10.96 -12.26 11.67
C LEU A 97 -12.11 -11.47 11.02
N LYS A 98 -12.89 -10.73 11.81
CA LYS A 98 -13.98 -9.88 11.31
C LYS A 98 -13.46 -8.81 10.34
N VAL A 99 -12.36 -8.15 10.68
CA VAL A 99 -11.75 -7.12 9.83
C VAL A 99 -11.14 -7.75 8.57
N ALA A 100 -10.39 -8.84 8.73
CA ALA A 100 -9.72 -9.51 7.63
C ALA A 100 -10.68 -10.08 6.58
N LYS A 101 -11.86 -10.59 7.00
CA LYS A 101 -12.92 -11.09 6.11
C LYS A 101 -13.47 -10.04 5.14
N GLN A 102 -13.38 -8.75 5.45
CA GLN A 102 -13.85 -7.69 4.55
C GLN A 102 -13.01 -7.57 3.27
N TYR A 103 -11.79 -8.13 3.30
CA TYR A 103 -10.83 -8.10 2.21
C TYR A 103 -10.66 -9.48 1.57
N ASP A 104 -11.48 -10.45 1.94
CA ASP A 104 -11.48 -11.77 1.29
C ASP A 104 -12.00 -11.66 -0.14
N GLY A 105 -11.30 -12.30 -1.08
CA GLY A 105 -11.64 -12.24 -2.52
C GLY A 105 -11.47 -10.85 -3.18
N VAL A 106 -10.89 -9.87 -2.50
CA VAL A 106 -10.74 -8.50 -3.01
C VAL A 106 -9.27 -8.07 -2.96
N LEU A 107 -8.76 -7.52 -4.06
CA LEU A 107 -7.49 -6.81 -4.07
C LEU A 107 -7.76 -5.33 -3.79
N ALA A 108 -7.53 -4.90 -2.55
CA ALA A 108 -7.71 -3.52 -2.13
C ALA A 108 -6.38 -2.76 -2.11
N LEU A 109 -6.36 -1.58 -2.72
CA LEU A 109 -5.16 -0.77 -2.89
C LEU A 109 -5.38 0.65 -2.38
N GLY A 110 -4.50 1.13 -1.51
CA GLY A 110 -4.38 2.54 -1.13
C GLY A 110 -3.42 3.25 -2.06
N LEU A 111 -3.94 4.05 -2.99
CA LEU A 111 -3.16 4.78 -3.97
C LEU A 111 -2.92 6.20 -3.48
N ASN A 112 -1.65 6.56 -3.27
CA ASN A 112 -1.22 7.92 -2.93
C ASN A 112 -0.53 8.55 -4.14
N ILE A 113 -1.14 9.59 -4.70
CA ILE A 113 -0.63 10.33 -5.86
C ILE A 113 -0.72 11.84 -5.61
N SER A 114 0.12 12.60 -6.30
CA SER A 114 0.13 14.07 -6.21
C SER A 114 -0.21 14.70 -7.55
N THR A 115 -0.99 15.78 -7.54
CA THR A 115 -1.38 16.51 -8.77
C THR A 115 -1.53 18.01 -8.49
N SER A 116 -1.65 18.83 -9.54
CA SER A 116 -1.86 20.28 -9.40
C SER A 116 -3.31 20.67 -9.07
N VAL A 117 -4.25 19.74 -9.08
CA VAL A 117 -5.68 19.99 -8.81
C VAL A 117 -6.26 18.89 -7.94
N LYS A 118 -7.35 19.16 -7.23
CA LYS A 118 -8.09 18.09 -6.57
C LYS A 118 -8.79 17.24 -7.63
N LEU A 119 -8.33 16.00 -7.82
CA LEU A 119 -8.80 15.13 -8.89
C LEU A 119 -9.93 14.21 -8.40
N GLU A 120 -11.06 14.24 -9.10
CA GLU A 120 -12.18 13.33 -8.81
C GLU A 120 -11.87 11.90 -9.29
N PRO A 121 -12.38 10.84 -8.63
CA PRO A 121 -12.09 9.44 -8.99
C PRO A 121 -12.33 9.11 -10.47
N LYS A 122 -13.40 9.65 -11.06
CA LYS A 122 -13.77 9.44 -12.47
C LYS A 122 -12.73 9.97 -13.47
N SER A 123 -11.89 10.90 -13.04
CA SER A 123 -10.85 11.50 -13.87
C SER A 123 -9.55 10.68 -13.83
N LEU A 124 -9.49 9.64 -13.01
CA LEU A 124 -8.34 8.76 -12.86
C LEU A 124 -8.55 7.48 -13.70
N LYS A 125 -7.67 7.27 -14.69
CA LYS A 125 -7.67 6.03 -15.47
C LYS A 125 -6.78 5.00 -14.76
N VAL A 126 -7.41 3.98 -14.19
CA VAL A 126 -6.72 2.94 -13.43
C VAL A 126 -6.89 1.60 -14.14
N LYS A 127 -5.76 0.93 -14.42
CA LYS A 127 -5.73 -0.40 -15.06
C LYS A 127 -4.70 -1.30 -14.40
N MET A 128 -5.04 -2.57 -14.25
CA MET A 128 -4.11 -3.61 -13.80
C MET A 128 -3.72 -4.49 -14.99
N TYR A 129 -2.42 -4.69 -15.20
CA TYR A 129 -1.89 -5.52 -16.28
C TYR A 129 -1.26 -6.81 -15.76
N GLN A 130 -1.58 -7.94 -16.39
CA GLN A 130 -0.88 -9.23 -16.23
C GLN A 130 -0.56 -9.83 -17.59
N GLY A 131 0.64 -9.55 -18.11
CA GLY A 131 0.99 -9.88 -19.49
C GLY A 131 0.09 -9.11 -20.45
N THR A 132 -0.68 -9.82 -21.28
CA THR A 132 -1.65 -9.22 -22.22
C THR A 132 -3.02 -8.94 -21.60
N ASN A 133 -3.31 -9.48 -20.41
CA ASN A 133 -4.59 -9.29 -19.74
C ASN A 133 -4.65 -7.91 -19.08
N VAL A 134 -5.79 -7.25 -19.21
CA VAL A 134 -6.08 -5.93 -18.62
C VAL A 134 -7.33 -6.06 -17.76
N PHE A 135 -7.23 -5.62 -16.52
CA PHE A 135 -8.34 -5.59 -15.58
C PHE A 135 -8.62 -4.15 -15.17
N GLU A 136 -9.91 -3.82 -15.06
CA GLU A 136 -10.38 -2.54 -14.54
C GLU A 136 -10.88 -2.71 -13.11
N PRO A 137 -10.68 -1.72 -12.23
CA PRO A 137 -11.22 -1.79 -10.88
C PRO A 137 -12.74 -1.71 -10.94
N TYR A 138 -13.43 -2.43 -10.06
CA TYR A 138 -14.89 -2.31 -9.95
C TYR A 138 -15.30 -1.12 -9.08
N TYR A 139 -14.37 -0.57 -8.29
CA TYR A 139 -14.63 0.59 -7.44
C TYR A 139 -13.35 1.43 -7.23
N VAL A 140 -13.52 2.75 -7.29
CA VAL A 140 -12.47 3.75 -7.03
C VAL A 140 -13.11 4.86 -6.20
N ASN A 141 -12.52 5.19 -5.05
CA ASN A 141 -13.02 6.25 -4.18
C ASN A 141 -11.88 7.16 -3.72
N LEU A 142 -12.14 8.48 -3.66
CA LEU A 142 -11.23 9.44 -3.04
C LEU A 142 -11.44 9.40 -1.52
N ASN A 143 -10.43 8.98 -0.79
CA ASN A 143 -10.47 8.84 0.67
C ASN A 143 -10.03 10.13 1.38
N SER A 144 -8.96 10.76 0.90
CA SER A 144 -8.46 12.00 1.49
C SER A 144 -7.76 12.86 0.46
N ALA A 145 -7.75 14.18 0.72
CA ALA A 145 -7.09 15.17 -0.10
C ALA A 145 -6.51 16.24 0.81
N SER A 146 -5.22 16.50 0.66
CA SER A 146 -4.51 17.55 1.40
C SER A 146 -3.69 18.41 0.44
N GLN A 147 -3.55 19.69 0.77
CA GLN A 147 -2.71 20.59 0.00
C GLN A 147 -1.35 20.76 0.66
N ARG A 148 -0.33 20.95 -0.17
CA ARG A 148 0.99 21.41 0.26
C ARG A 148 1.55 22.39 -0.76
N ASP A 149 2.34 23.33 -0.26
CA ASP A 149 3.14 24.18 -1.12
C ASP A 149 4.47 23.49 -1.45
N MET A 150 4.89 23.60 -2.71
CA MET A 150 6.20 23.13 -3.14
C MET A 150 6.76 24.03 -4.24
N GLN A 151 8.05 23.92 -4.49
CA GLN A 151 8.65 24.48 -5.70
C GLN A 151 8.75 23.39 -6.76
N VAL A 152 8.30 23.71 -7.98
CA VAL A 152 8.45 22.87 -9.17
C VAL A 152 9.27 23.62 -10.20
N VAL A 153 10.00 22.88 -11.04
CA VAL A 153 10.71 23.47 -12.19
C VAL A 153 9.68 23.83 -13.26
N ASN A 154 9.70 25.08 -13.71
CA ASN A 154 8.95 25.53 -14.87
C ASN A 154 9.59 24.96 -16.16
N ALA A 155 8.81 24.29 -16.99
CA ALA A 155 9.33 23.60 -18.17
C ALA A 155 9.80 24.57 -19.29
N GLN A 156 9.25 25.78 -19.33
CA GLN A 156 9.56 26.79 -20.35
C GLN A 156 10.78 27.64 -19.96
N THR A 157 10.89 28.01 -18.69
CA THR A 157 11.93 28.94 -18.22
C THR A 157 13.07 28.26 -17.46
N GLY A 158 12.89 27.01 -17.02
CA GLY A 158 13.83 26.30 -16.16
C GLY A 158 13.92 26.83 -14.72
N ALA A 159 13.20 27.91 -14.39
CA ALA A 159 13.19 28.50 -13.07
C ALA A 159 12.28 27.72 -12.10
N LEU A 160 12.58 27.81 -10.79
CA LEU A 160 11.69 27.32 -9.76
C LEU A 160 10.46 28.24 -9.64
N GLN A 161 9.28 27.64 -9.59
CA GLN A 161 8.03 28.33 -9.35
C GLN A 161 7.28 27.68 -8.19
N ASN A 162 6.60 28.51 -7.39
CA ASN A 162 5.72 28.01 -6.35
C ASN A 162 4.52 27.32 -6.99
N ALA A 163 4.18 26.14 -6.49
CA ALA A 163 3.03 25.36 -6.88
C ALA A 163 2.29 24.89 -5.64
N ASN A 164 0.98 25.07 -5.64
CA ASN A 164 0.10 24.39 -4.72
C ASN A 164 -0.19 22.99 -5.30
N VAL A 165 0.08 21.97 -4.50
CA VAL A 165 -0.06 20.57 -4.90
C VAL A 165 -1.05 19.87 -4.00
N TRP A 166 -1.91 19.08 -4.63
CA TRP A 166 -2.83 18.18 -3.98
C TRP A 166 -2.21 16.81 -3.84
N ASP A 167 -2.00 16.37 -2.60
CA ASP A 167 -1.72 14.98 -2.28
C ASP A 167 -3.05 14.27 -2.03
N LEU A 168 -3.30 13.24 -2.84
CA LEU A 168 -4.58 12.55 -2.94
C LEU A 168 -4.39 11.08 -2.54
N GLN A 169 -5.31 10.58 -1.72
CA GLN A 169 -5.38 9.16 -1.39
C GLN A 169 -6.67 8.58 -1.94
N TYR A 170 -6.55 7.57 -2.78
CA TYR A 170 -7.66 6.78 -3.28
C TYR A 170 -7.65 5.38 -2.68
N TYR A 171 -8.83 4.79 -2.56
CA TYR A 171 -8.97 3.35 -2.48
C TYR A 171 -9.43 2.81 -3.83
N VAL A 172 -8.75 1.78 -4.31
CA VAL A 172 -9.00 1.10 -5.57
C VAL A 172 -9.20 -0.38 -5.30
N TYR A 173 -10.27 -0.97 -5.86
CA TYR A 173 -10.63 -2.36 -5.59
C TYR A 173 -10.76 -3.15 -6.89
N PHE A 174 -10.12 -4.31 -6.91
CA PHE A 174 -10.23 -5.29 -7.99
C PHE A 174 -10.79 -6.59 -7.47
N ASP A 175 -11.53 -7.27 -8.34
CA ASP A 175 -12.03 -8.62 -8.10
C ASP A 175 -10.86 -9.60 -8.22
N LEU A 176 -10.47 -10.19 -7.09
CA LEU A 176 -9.31 -11.08 -7.03
C LEU A 176 -9.57 -12.39 -7.79
N SER A 177 -10.83 -12.82 -7.96
CA SER A 177 -11.15 -14.03 -8.71
C SER A 177 -10.75 -13.95 -10.18
N LYS A 178 -10.56 -12.73 -10.70
CA LYS A 178 -10.15 -12.46 -12.08
C LYS A 178 -8.64 -12.31 -12.24
N ILE A 179 -7.91 -12.18 -11.13
CA ILE A 179 -6.49 -11.84 -11.11
C ILE A 179 -5.70 -13.01 -10.54
N ASP A 180 -4.61 -13.39 -11.21
CA ASP A 180 -3.70 -14.40 -10.67
C ASP A 180 -2.76 -13.76 -9.63
N ALA A 181 -3.06 -13.93 -8.35
CA ALA A 181 -2.25 -13.38 -7.25
C ALA A 181 -0.79 -13.86 -7.23
N ASN A 182 -0.46 -14.97 -7.90
CA ASN A 182 0.89 -15.52 -7.95
C ASN A 182 1.75 -14.90 -9.07
N ARG A 183 1.15 -14.08 -9.94
CA ARG A 183 1.84 -13.41 -11.03
C ARG A 183 2.07 -11.95 -10.72
N VAL A 184 3.23 -11.46 -11.16
CA VAL A 184 3.55 -10.03 -11.11
C VAL A 184 2.50 -9.25 -11.90
N MET A 185 2.01 -8.17 -11.31
CA MET A 185 1.07 -7.23 -11.92
C MET A 185 1.71 -5.87 -12.06
N VAL A 186 1.21 -5.08 -13.01
CA VAL A 186 1.52 -3.66 -13.12
C VAL A 186 0.22 -2.87 -12.97
N LEU A 187 0.11 -2.09 -11.89
CA LEU A 187 -0.93 -1.08 -11.77
C LEU A 187 -0.48 0.16 -12.52
N SER A 188 -1.23 0.54 -13.55
CA SER A 188 -1.06 1.82 -14.25
C SER A 188 -2.14 2.79 -13.78
N VAL A 189 -1.71 3.99 -13.41
CA VAL A 189 -2.56 5.09 -13.00
C VAL A 189 -2.25 6.28 -13.88
N GLN A 190 -3.25 6.85 -14.53
CA GLN A 190 -3.06 7.98 -15.43
C GLN A 190 -4.08 9.09 -15.16
N ASP A 191 -3.59 10.33 -15.12
CA ASP A 191 -4.38 11.56 -15.17
C ASP A 191 -3.69 12.61 -16.05
N GLU A 192 -4.39 13.72 -16.31
CA GLU A 192 -3.95 14.79 -17.20
C GLU A 192 -2.78 15.62 -16.63
N TYR A 193 -2.61 15.66 -15.31
CA TYR A 193 -1.70 16.58 -14.62
C TYR A 193 -0.39 15.91 -14.22
N GLY A 194 -0.46 14.73 -13.63
CA GLY A 194 0.71 13.95 -13.18
C GLY A 194 1.17 12.90 -14.19
N GLY A 195 0.44 12.72 -15.30
CA GLY A 195 0.76 11.72 -16.32
C GLY A 195 0.58 10.29 -15.84
N THR A 196 1.36 9.36 -16.39
CA THR A 196 1.27 7.93 -16.07
C THR A 196 2.22 7.53 -14.95
N ARG A 197 1.70 6.97 -13.86
CA ARG A 197 2.43 6.28 -12.79
C ARG A 197 2.24 4.79 -12.93
N GLU A 198 3.28 4.02 -12.62
CA GLU A 198 3.24 2.56 -12.70
C GLU A 198 3.83 1.91 -11.44
N PHE A 199 3.07 0.99 -10.87
CA PHE A 199 3.44 0.29 -9.64
C PHE A 199 3.50 -1.21 -9.92
N VAL A 200 4.67 -1.82 -9.66
CA VAL A 200 4.87 -3.26 -9.88
C VAL A 200 4.48 -4.02 -8.63
N LEU A 201 3.35 -4.73 -8.68
CA LEU A 201 2.85 -5.49 -7.56
C LEU A 201 3.28 -6.95 -7.69
N ASN A 202 3.94 -7.46 -6.65
CA ASN A 202 4.25 -8.87 -6.50
C ASN A 202 3.76 -9.34 -5.13
N LEU A 203 2.52 -9.84 -5.08
CA LEU A 203 1.87 -10.20 -3.82
C LEU A 203 2.62 -11.32 -3.09
N THR A 204 3.23 -12.27 -3.80
CA THR A 204 3.98 -13.37 -3.17
C THR A 204 5.26 -12.92 -2.48
N LYS A 205 5.70 -11.68 -2.71
CA LYS A 205 6.89 -11.07 -2.07
C LYS A 205 6.51 -10.02 -1.01
N MET A 206 5.22 -9.79 -0.79
CA MET A 206 4.71 -8.90 0.26
C MET A 206 4.52 -9.72 1.55
N ASN A 207 4.81 -9.08 2.67
CA ASN A 207 5.21 -9.72 3.94
C ASN A 207 4.40 -9.18 5.12
#